data_AF-A0A7C2NJ93-F1
#
_entry.id   AF-A0A7C2NJ93-F1
#
_cell.length_a   1.000
_cell.length_b   1.000
_cell.length_c   1.000
_cell.angle_alpha   90.00
_cell.angle_beta   90.00
_cell.angle_gamma   90.00
#
_symmetry.space_group_name_H-M   'P 1'
#
loop_
_entity.id
_entity.type
_entity.pdbx_description
1 polymer ?
#
loop_
_entity_poly.entity_id
_entity_poly.type
_entity_poly.pdbx_seq_one_letter_code
_entity_poly.pdbx_strand_id
1 'polypeptide(L)' 'VLVKHGVSYPIAMPDVSTKAKAQKYIGLDMEKLRKEKHELLNTSAKEWDRIAKERQGTLIEY' A
#
# COMPACT_ATOMS: atom_id res chain seq x y z
N VAL A 1 -21.88 -21.92 10.04
CA VAL A 1 -22.57 -20.61 10.13
C VAL A 1 -23.25 -20.25 8.82
N LEU A 2 -22.54 -20.22 7.70
CA LEU A 2 -23.07 -19.82 6.37
C LEU A 2 -24.27 -20.64 5.87
N VAL A 3 -24.19 -21.98 5.89
CA VAL A 3 -25.35 -22.85 5.53
C VAL A 3 -26.54 -22.61 6.45
N LYS A 4 -26.30 -22.37 7.75
CA LYS A 4 -27.36 -22.04 8.72
C LYS A 4 -28.05 -20.70 8.40
N HIS A 5 -27.37 -19.79 7.71
CA HIS A 5 -27.90 -18.50 7.25
C HIS A 5 -28.38 -18.55 5.78
N GLY A 6 -28.57 -19.75 5.22
CA GLY A 6 -29.11 -19.92 3.86
C GLY A 6 -28.12 -19.60 2.74
N VAL A 7 -26.82 -19.49 3.02
CA VAL A 7 -25.80 -19.24 1.99
C VAL A 7 -25.33 -20.58 1.39
N SER A 8 -25.53 -20.73 0.09
CA SER A 8 -25.11 -21.90 -0.69
C SER A 8 -23.61 -21.89 -1.00
N TYR A 9 -23.03 -23.09 -1.09
CA TYR A 9 -21.65 -23.29 -1.52
C TYR A 9 -21.59 -23.77 -2.98
N PRO A 10 -20.56 -23.39 -3.74
CA PRO A 10 -19.45 -22.51 -3.37
C PRO A 10 -19.86 -21.03 -3.33
N ILE A 11 -19.19 -20.25 -2.48
CA ILE A 11 -19.41 -18.80 -2.38
C ILE A 11 -18.93 -18.15 -3.68
N ALA A 12 -19.77 -17.32 -4.30
CA ALA A 12 -19.37 -16.52 -5.44
C ALA A 12 -18.32 -15.49 -5.03
N MET A 13 -17.13 -15.60 -5.60
CA MET A 13 -16.05 -14.66 -5.37
C MET A 13 -16.13 -13.49 -6.37
N PRO A 14 -15.78 -12.26 -5.95
CA PRO A 14 -15.57 -11.16 -6.88
C PRO A 14 -14.45 -11.48 -7.87
N ASP A 15 -14.44 -10.78 -9.00
CA ASP A 15 -13.32 -10.85 -9.93
C ASP A 15 -12.09 -10.16 -9.33
N VAL A 16 -11.07 -10.95 -8.97
CA VAL A 16 -9.76 -10.49 -8.45
C VAL A 16 -8.61 -10.80 -9.42
N SER A 17 -8.93 -11.04 -10.70
CA SER A 17 -7.94 -11.39 -11.74
C SER A 17 -6.82 -10.36 -11.94
N THR A 18 -7.05 -9.11 -11.51
CA THR A 18 -6.05 -8.05 -11.59
C THR A 18 -5.86 -7.36 -10.26
N LYS A 19 -4.65 -6.84 -10.05
CA LYS A 19 -4.31 -6.02 -8.87
C LYS A 19 -5.32 -4.91 -8.64
N ALA A 20 -5.73 -4.19 -9.70
CA ALA A 20 -6.69 -3.09 -9.58
C ALA A 20 -8.07 -3.57 -9.10
N LYS A 21 -8.57 -4.70 -9.63
CA LYS A 21 -9.86 -5.26 -9.22
C LYS A 21 -9.85 -5.75 -7.77
N ALA A 22 -8.76 -6.43 -7.37
CA ALA A 22 -8.58 -6.86 -5.99
C ALA A 22 -8.51 -5.68 -5.02
N GLN A 23 -7.73 -4.64 -5.34
CA GLN A 23 -7.62 -3.42 -4.53
C GLN A 23 -8.97 -2.71 -4.36
N LYS A 24 -9.76 -2.62 -5.44
CA LYS A 24 -11.12 -2.06 -5.38
C LYS A 24 -12.05 -2.92 -4.53
N TYR A 25 -11.98 -4.25 -4.65
CA TYR A 25 -12.84 -5.16 -3.88
C TYR A 25 -12.67 -5.01 -2.37
N ILE A 26 -11.42 -4.82 -1.91
CA ILE A 26 -11.12 -4.61 -0.49
C ILE A 26 -11.25 -3.13 -0.06
N GLY A 27 -11.68 -2.24 -0.95
CA GLY A 27 -11.96 -0.84 -0.62
C GLY A 27 -10.75 0.10 -0.55
N LEU A 28 -9.63 -0.24 -1.20
CA LEU A 28 -8.46 0.66 -1.24
C LEU A 28 -8.67 1.82 -2.21
N ASP A 29 -8.57 3.05 -1.70
CA ASP A 29 -8.49 4.26 -2.52
C ASP A 29 -7.08 4.41 -3.09
N MET A 30 -6.88 3.84 -4.27
CA MET A 30 -5.57 3.82 -4.94
C MET A 30 -5.11 5.19 -5.44
N GLU A 31 -6.02 6.14 -5.67
CA GLU A 31 -5.64 7.50 -6.09
C GLU A 31 -5.05 8.26 -4.92
N LYS A 32 -5.75 8.25 -3.78
CA LYS A 32 -5.26 8.85 -2.53
C LYS A 32 -3.92 8.27 -2.10
N LEU A 33 -3.81 6.94 -2.06
CA LEU A 33 -2.57 6.26 -1.65
C LEU A 33 -1.37 6.57 -2.56
N ARG A 34 -1.60 6.74 -3.87
CA ARG A 34 -0.54 7.13 -4.81
C ARG A 34 -0.10 8.57 -4.58
N LYS A 35 -1.04 9.48 -4.33
CA LYS A 35 -0.75 10.88 -4.02
C LYS A 35 0.06 11.02 -2.73
N GLU A 36 -0.40 10.37 -1.66
CA GLU A 36 0.29 10.36 -0.36
C GLU A 36 1.69 9.74 -0.47
N LYS A 37 1.84 8.64 -1.22
CA LYS A 37 3.16 8.06 -1.48
C LYS A 37 4.08 9.03 -2.21
N HIS A 38 3.57 9.76 -3.20
CA HIS A 38 4.37 10.74 -3.93
C HIS A 38 4.82 11.89 -3.02
N GLU A 39 3.94 12.36 -2.13
CA GLU A 39 4.27 13.37 -1.13
C GLU A 39 5.33 12.86 -0.15
N LEU A 40 5.15 11.66 0.40
CA LEU A 40 6.11 11.02 1.31
C LEU A 40 7.52 10.90 0.69
N LEU A 41 7.61 10.46 -0.57
CA LEU A 41 8.89 10.33 -1.27
C LEU A 41 9.55 11.68 -1.56
N ASN A 42 8.77 12.74 -1.78
CA ASN A 42 9.30 14.06 -2.08
C ASN A 42 9.63 14.91 -0.85
N THR A 43 9.12 14.52 0.32
CA THR A 43 9.28 15.28 1.57
C THR A 43 10.06 14.46 2.60
N SER A 44 9.38 13.51 3.24
CA SER A 44 9.90 12.74 4.37
C SER A 44 11.12 11.92 4.00
N ALA A 45 11.10 11.25 2.84
CA ALA A 45 12.24 10.44 2.41
C ALA A 45 13.51 11.29 2.17
N LYS A 46 13.37 12.48 1.55
CA LYS A 46 14.50 13.39 1.33
C LYS A 46 15.06 13.94 2.65
N GLU A 47 14.19 14.21 3.61
CA GLU A 47 14.63 14.66 4.94
C GLU A 47 15.36 13.55 5.69
N TRP A 48 14.88 12.31 5.60
CA TRP A 48 15.60 11.16 6.15
C TRP A 48 16.96 10.96 5.48
N ASP A 49 17.06 11.13 4.17
CA ASP A 49 18.33 11.07 3.45
C ASP A 49 19.29 12.18 3.90
N ARG A 50 18.79 13.41 4.13
CA ARG A 50 19.60 14.52 4.66
C ARG A 50 20.12 14.21 6.06
N ILE A 51 19.24 13.80 6.97
CA ILE A 51 19.61 13.43 8.35
C ILE A 51 20.56 12.23 8.35
N ALA A 52 20.32 11.23 7.50
CA ALA A 52 21.19 10.08 7.36
C ALA A 52 22.58 10.51 6.89
N LYS A 53 22.68 11.38 5.87
CA LYS A 53 23.97 11.93 5.43
C LYS A 53 24.69 12.74 6.52
N GLU A 54 23.99 13.52 7.33
CA GLU A 54 24.61 14.24 8.45
C GLU A 54 25.11 13.27 9.54
N ARG A 55 24.33 12.23 9.84
CA ARG A 55 24.69 11.21 10.83
C ARG A 55 25.83 10.30 10.36
N GLN A 56 25.82 9.89 9.09
CA GLN A 56 26.75 8.92 8.50
C GLN A 56 27.90 9.56 7.72
N GLY A 57 27.84 10.86 7.41
CA GLY A 57 28.89 11.63 6.74
C GLY A 57 30.17 11.80 7.56
N THR A 58 30.23 11.24 8.76
CA THR A 58 31.49 11.05 9.51
C THR A 58 32.08 9.65 9.36
N LEU A 59 31.37 8.67 8.77
CA LEU A 59 31.78 7.26 8.84
C LEU A 59 31.76 6.45 7.53
N ILE A 60 31.03 6.83 6.47
CA ILE A 60 31.11 6.09 5.17
C ILE A 60 30.88 7.05 3.99
N GLU A 61 31.92 7.25 3.16
CA GLU A 61 31.77 7.71 1.76
C GLU A 61 31.33 6.53 0.88
N TYR A 62 30.43 6.79 -0.06
CA TYR A 62 29.89 5.83 -1.03
C TYR A 62 30.27 6.23 -2.44
#